data_AF-A0A521EXH3-F1
#
_entry.id   AF-A0A521EXH3-F1
#
_cell.length_a   1.000
_cell.length_b   1.000
_cell.length_c   1.000
_cell.angle_alpha   90.00
_cell.angle_beta   90.00
_cell.angle_gamma   90.00
#
_symmetry.space_group_name_H-M   'P 1'
#
loop_
_entity.id
_entity.type
_entity.pdbx_description
1 polymer ?
#
loop_
_entity_poly.entity_id
_entity_poly.type
_entity_poly.pdbx_seq_one_letter_code
_entity_poly.pdbx_strand_id
1 'polypeptide(L)'
;MIKGGSYAALLYFYTVPPPIKKKPTELLKRAMSPDTTSTPKKTGTTRQSTAAKPAARRKKALVKKKKAIPLQVKFLIAALLLILFSPLYYGYVLRLFSSSISWIKDIGEDPNYRTYKSYAIRIPRNFSIHGIDVSSYQGKIDWKKVKAMKEDSVHVTFAFIKATEGISSVDPYFQRNWREAPKAGIVCGAYHYFIPRKSGLWQARFFLQTVKFEEGDLPPVIDVEDLSGQSPEKMRAELSDFIRHVEKKTGVKPIIYSGLVFYKDYLKGHFDGYPLWIAHYYQAELKAGKTTKWQFWQHSDRARITGISHVVDFNAFKGDSLTFQQMLIK
;
A
#
# COMPACT_ATOMS: atom_id res chain seq x y z
N MET A 1 26.03 23.87 -42.00
CA MET A 1 25.28 25.08 -41.54
C MET A 1 24.32 24.67 -40.44
N ILE A 2 24.01 25.57 -39.49
CA ILE A 2 23.19 25.26 -38.30
C ILE A 2 21.73 25.68 -38.52
N LYS A 3 20.81 24.71 -38.47
CA LYS A 3 19.40 24.85 -38.05
C LYS A 3 18.96 23.48 -37.48
N GLY A 4 18.15 23.36 -36.43
CA GLY A 4 17.47 24.41 -35.66
C GLY A 4 16.10 23.93 -35.17
N GLY A 5 16.01 22.75 -34.56
CA GLY A 5 14.74 22.13 -34.16
C GLY A 5 14.16 22.73 -32.88
N SER A 6 12.97 23.32 -32.96
CA SER A 6 12.25 23.86 -31.80
C SER A 6 11.26 22.84 -31.25
N TYR A 7 11.40 22.47 -29.98
CA TYR A 7 10.45 21.61 -29.26
C TYR A 7 9.49 22.48 -28.44
N ALA A 8 8.24 22.60 -28.88
CA ALA A 8 7.19 23.29 -28.14
C ALA A 8 6.54 22.37 -27.10
N ALA A 9 6.96 22.45 -25.84
CA ALA A 9 6.34 21.73 -24.73
C ALA A 9 5.11 22.48 -24.20
N LEU A 10 3.94 21.83 -24.18
CA LEU A 10 2.68 22.37 -23.65
C LEU A 10 2.67 22.37 -22.11
N LEU A 11 3.17 23.46 -21.51
CA LEU A 11 3.11 23.71 -20.07
C LEU A 11 1.72 24.14 -19.61
N TYR A 12 0.91 23.20 -19.13
CA TYR A 12 -0.32 23.50 -18.40
C TYR A 12 -0.01 24.01 -16.97
N PHE A 13 0.06 25.33 -16.81
CA PHE A 13 0.15 25.98 -15.50
C PHE A 13 -1.18 25.90 -14.74
N TYR A 14 -1.31 24.93 -13.83
CA TYR A 14 -2.34 24.97 -12.79
C TYR A 14 -1.86 25.83 -11.61
N THR A 15 -2.47 26.99 -11.44
CA THR A 15 -2.20 27.91 -10.32
C THR A 15 -2.75 27.34 -9.01
N VAL A 16 -1.86 27.12 -8.04
CA VAL A 16 -2.25 26.67 -6.69
C VAL A 16 -2.76 27.88 -5.89
N PRO A 17 -3.99 27.85 -5.34
CA PRO A 17 -4.50 28.94 -4.51
C PRO A 17 -3.74 29.03 -3.18
N PRO A 18 -3.47 30.25 -2.66
CA PRO A 18 -2.67 30.43 -1.46
C PRO A 18 -3.38 29.93 -0.18
N PRO A 19 -2.62 29.49 0.85
CA PRO A 19 -3.20 28.91 2.06
C PRO A 19 -3.94 29.95 2.91
N ILE A 20 -5.15 29.59 3.37
CA ILE A 20 -5.99 30.42 4.22
C ILE A 20 -5.34 30.57 5.62
N LYS A 21 -4.88 31.79 5.94
CA LYS A 21 -4.35 32.13 7.27
C LYS A 21 -5.48 32.08 8.32
N LYS A 22 -5.50 31.03 9.16
CA LYS A 22 -6.32 31.03 10.38
C LYS A 22 -5.75 32.03 11.39
N LYS A 23 -6.59 32.93 11.92
CA LYS A 23 -6.21 33.84 13.01
C LYS A 23 -6.05 33.06 14.33
N PRO A 24 -5.10 33.41 15.21
CA PRO A 24 -5.08 32.93 16.59
C PRO A 24 -6.30 33.45 17.37
N THR A 25 -6.84 32.64 18.26
CA THR A 25 -7.84 33.06 19.25
C THR A 25 -7.15 33.64 20.48
N GLU A 26 -7.18 34.97 20.61
CA GLU A 26 -6.91 35.69 21.85
C GLU A 26 -8.02 35.49 22.90
N LEU A 27 -7.69 35.81 24.17
CA LEU A 27 -8.49 35.83 25.41
C LEU A 27 -8.18 34.75 26.46
N LEU A 28 -7.12 34.96 27.26
CA LEU A 28 -7.13 34.71 28.72
C LEU A 28 -5.85 35.19 29.44
N LYS A 29 -5.91 36.35 30.15
CA LYS A 29 -5.30 36.64 31.49
C LYS A 29 -5.04 38.13 31.77
N ARG A 30 -5.53 38.61 32.92
CA ARG A 30 -5.09 39.74 33.82
C ARG A 30 -6.35 40.32 34.51
N ALA A 31 -6.35 40.90 35.71
CA ALA A 31 -5.47 40.89 36.90
C ALA A 31 -6.35 41.38 38.10
N MET A 32 -6.20 40.95 39.36
CA MET A 32 -5.35 41.56 40.42
C MET A 32 -5.17 43.09 40.33
N SER A 33 -5.38 43.93 41.37
CA SER A 33 -5.94 43.71 42.72
C SER A 33 -6.68 44.99 43.27
N PRO A 34 -6.35 45.63 44.42
CA PRO A 34 -7.24 45.61 45.60
C PRO A 34 -7.65 46.98 46.21
N ASP A 35 -8.67 46.96 47.08
CA ASP A 35 -8.77 47.80 48.29
C ASP A 35 -9.61 47.01 49.34
N THR A 36 -9.26 46.88 50.63
CA THR A 36 -9.34 47.83 51.78
C THR A 36 -10.71 48.52 51.95
N THR A 37 -11.36 48.57 53.13
CA THR A 37 -11.07 48.12 54.52
C THR A 37 -12.19 47.12 54.97
N SER A 38 -12.62 46.84 56.21
CA SER A 38 -12.41 47.35 57.59
C SER A 38 -12.72 46.28 58.68
N THR A 39 -12.87 46.67 59.96
CA THR A 39 -13.21 45.86 61.15
C THR A 39 -13.97 46.78 62.18
N PRO A 40 -14.40 46.39 63.42
CA PRO A 40 -14.28 45.11 64.16
C PRO A 40 -15.51 44.68 65.04
N LYS A 41 -15.35 43.56 65.78
CA LYS A 41 -16.06 43.18 67.05
C LYS A 41 -17.58 42.84 66.92
N LYS A 42 -18.16 41.92 67.72
CA LYS A 42 -17.90 41.59 69.15
C LYS A 42 -17.85 40.09 69.47
N THR A 43 -17.28 39.79 70.64
CA THR A 43 -17.30 38.49 71.33
C THR A 43 -18.61 38.25 72.11
N GLY A 44 -18.91 36.99 72.40
CA GLY A 44 -20.00 36.59 73.31
C GLY A 44 -19.89 35.11 73.69
N THR A 45 -19.58 34.81 74.95
CA THR A 45 -19.32 33.45 75.44
C THR A 45 -20.04 33.23 76.77
N THR A 46 -20.98 32.29 76.84
CA THR A 46 -21.67 31.90 78.09
C THR A 46 -21.81 30.38 78.18
N ARG A 47 -21.77 29.84 79.41
CA ARG A 47 -21.69 28.41 79.71
C ARG A 47 -23.04 27.68 79.78
N GLN A 48 -22.96 26.38 79.47
CA GLN A 48 -23.58 25.23 80.16
C GLN A 48 -24.73 25.46 81.16
N SER A 49 -25.75 24.59 81.06
CA SER A 49 -26.36 23.96 82.23
C SER A 49 -26.63 22.46 81.94
N THR A 50 -26.88 21.66 82.99
CA THR A 50 -26.88 20.19 82.94
C THR A 50 -28.21 19.59 83.37
N ALA A 51 -28.65 18.51 82.71
CA ALA A 51 -29.73 17.64 83.18
C ALA A 51 -29.37 16.16 82.94
N ALA A 52 -29.86 15.26 83.81
CA ALA A 52 -29.37 13.88 83.91
C ALA A 52 -30.16 12.85 83.07
N LYS A 53 -29.56 11.68 82.85
CA LYS A 53 -30.21 10.49 82.28
C LYS A 53 -31.15 9.82 83.29
N PRO A 54 -32.32 9.34 82.84
CA PRO A 54 -32.83 8.01 83.21
C PRO A 54 -32.29 6.96 82.21
N ALA A 55 -32.00 5.74 82.68
CA ALA A 55 -31.54 4.64 81.84
C ALA A 55 -32.59 3.54 81.71
N ALA A 56 -33.06 3.25 80.48
CA ALA A 56 -33.83 2.04 80.21
C ALA A 56 -33.79 1.60 78.72
N ARG A 57 -34.01 0.29 78.52
CA ARG A 57 -34.44 -0.37 77.27
C ARG A 57 -33.55 -0.21 76.02
N ARG A 58 -32.37 -0.83 76.08
CA ARG A 58 -31.50 -1.20 74.94
C ARG A 58 -32.30 -1.97 73.86
N LYS A 59 -32.80 -1.28 72.82
CA LYS A 59 -33.39 -1.93 71.63
C LYS A 59 -32.31 -2.82 70.99
N LYS A 60 -32.58 -4.11 70.79
CA LYS A 60 -31.70 -4.99 70.00
C LYS A 60 -31.70 -4.47 68.55
N ALA A 61 -30.56 -3.96 68.09
CA ALA A 61 -30.41 -3.58 66.69
C ALA A 61 -30.53 -4.84 65.81
N LEU A 62 -31.51 -4.87 64.91
CA LEU A 62 -31.62 -5.92 63.90
C LEU A 62 -30.47 -5.75 62.91
N VAL A 63 -29.38 -6.47 63.14
CA VAL A 63 -28.26 -6.57 62.21
C VAL A 63 -28.79 -7.20 60.92
N LYS A 64 -29.05 -6.36 59.90
CA LYS A 64 -29.31 -6.81 58.53
C LYS A 64 -28.05 -7.55 58.05
N LYS A 65 -28.03 -8.89 58.18
CA LYS A 65 -27.04 -9.74 57.53
C LYS A 65 -27.00 -9.35 56.05
N LYS A 66 -25.86 -8.86 55.56
CA LYS A 66 -25.63 -8.74 54.11
C LYS A 66 -25.86 -10.13 53.52
N LYS A 67 -26.86 -10.31 52.66
CA LYS A 67 -27.11 -11.60 52.00
C LYS A 67 -25.85 -11.95 51.21
N ALA A 68 -25.25 -13.09 51.52
CA ALA A 68 -24.07 -13.56 50.81
C ALA A 68 -24.44 -13.82 49.34
N ILE A 69 -23.61 -13.37 48.41
CA ILE A 69 -23.81 -13.61 46.97
C ILE A 69 -23.86 -15.13 46.75
N PRO A 70 -24.94 -15.67 46.12
CA PRO A 70 -25.07 -17.11 45.88
C PRO A 70 -23.88 -17.68 45.12
N LEU A 71 -23.50 -18.92 45.42
CA LEU A 71 -22.30 -19.54 44.86
C LEU A 71 -22.35 -19.62 43.32
N GLN A 72 -23.53 -19.88 42.75
CA GLN A 72 -23.77 -19.83 41.30
C GLN A 72 -23.48 -18.45 40.70
N VAL A 73 -23.87 -17.36 41.38
CA VAL A 73 -23.58 -15.98 40.92
C VAL A 73 -22.08 -15.67 41.01
N LYS A 74 -21.38 -16.21 42.02
CA LYS A 74 -19.91 -16.12 42.09
C LYS A 74 -19.24 -16.85 40.93
N PHE A 75 -19.71 -18.05 40.57
CA PHE A 75 -19.21 -18.80 39.41
C PHE A 75 -19.51 -18.09 38.08
N LEU A 76 -20.70 -17.50 37.92
CA LEU A 76 -21.03 -16.68 36.74
C LEU A 76 -20.12 -15.45 36.62
N ILE A 77 -19.86 -14.74 37.73
CA ILE A 77 -18.91 -13.62 37.76
C ILE A 77 -17.49 -14.11 37.43
N ALA A 78 -17.04 -15.22 38.01
CA ALA A 78 -15.72 -15.78 37.73
C ALA A 78 -15.56 -16.24 36.27
N ALA A 79 -16.58 -16.85 35.68
CA ALA A 79 -16.60 -17.25 34.27
C ALA A 79 -16.61 -16.04 33.34
N LEU A 80 -17.38 -14.99 33.65
CA LEU A 80 -17.43 -13.75 32.87
C LEU A 80 -16.09 -13.00 32.96
N LEU A 81 -15.44 -12.98 34.13
CA LEU A 81 -14.08 -12.46 34.30
C LEU A 81 -13.05 -13.31 33.55
N LEU A 82 -13.14 -14.65 33.57
CA LEU A 82 -12.26 -15.52 32.79
C LEU A 82 -12.40 -15.31 31.28
N ILE A 83 -13.61 -15.00 30.79
CA ILE A 83 -13.82 -14.58 29.40
C ILE A 83 -13.21 -13.20 29.16
N LEU A 84 -13.51 -12.20 30.00
CA LEU A 84 -13.04 -10.81 29.85
C LEU A 84 -11.51 -10.69 29.91
N PHE A 85 -10.85 -11.50 30.73
CA PHE A 85 -9.38 -11.56 30.86
C PHE A 85 -8.75 -12.68 30.01
N SER A 86 -9.51 -13.38 29.17
CA SER A 86 -8.95 -14.40 28.28
C SER A 86 -8.02 -13.75 27.24
N PRO A 87 -6.81 -14.31 27.00
CA PRO A 87 -5.93 -13.86 25.91
C PRO A 87 -6.63 -13.87 24.54
N LEU A 88 -7.57 -14.81 24.33
CA LEU A 88 -8.37 -14.91 23.11
C LEU A 88 -9.38 -13.76 22.98
N TYR A 89 -9.98 -13.33 24.10
CA TYR A 89 -10.90 -12.19 24.13
C TYR A 89 -10.16 -10.87 23.88
N TYR A 90 -8.99 -10.67 24.48
CA TYR A 90 -8.13 -9.53 24.15
C TYR A 90 -7.76 -9.50 22.66
N GLY A 91 -7.41 -10.64 22.06
CA GLY A 91 -7.16 -10.74 20.62
C GLY A 91 -8.37 -10.31 19.77
N TYR A 92 -9.59 -10.71 20.17
CA TYR A 92 -10.83 -10.33 19.50
C TYR A 92 -11.15 -8.83 19.65
N VAL A 93 -11.05 -8.28 20.87
CA VAL A 93 -11.32 -6.86 21.17
C VAL A 93 -10.29 -5.95 20.50
N LEU A 94 -9.00 -6.30 20.50
CA LEU A 94 -7.96 -5.56 19.79
C LEU A 94 -8.19 -5.59 18.27
N ARG A 95 -8.62 -6.73 17.72
CA ARG A 95 -8.98 -6.85 16.30
C ARG A 95 -10.16 -5.95 15.95
N LEU A 96 -11.24 -5.97 16.73
CA LEU A 96 -12.37 -5.05 16.54
C LEU A 96 -11.95 -3.58 16.65
N PHE A 97 -11.22 -3.21 17.70
CA PHE A 97 -10.81 -1.82 17.94
C PHE A 97 -9.88 -1.28 16.84
N SER A 98 -8.94 -2.11 16.36
CA SER A 98 -8.08 -1.76 15.23
C SER A 98 -8.86 -1.64 13.91
N SER A 99 -9.83 -2.53 13.64
CA SER A 99 -10.74 -2.42 12.49
C SER A 99 -11.60 -1.14 12.56
N SER A 100 -12.13 -0.78 13.73
CA SER A 100 -12.86 0.47 13.94
C SER A 100 -11.97 1.70 13.73
N ILE A 101 -10.72 1.69 14.19
CA ILE A 101 -9.77 2.79 13.97
C ILE A 101 -9.44 2.95 12.48
N SER A 102 -9.23 1.85 11.73
CA SER A 102 -9.03 1.93 10.28
C SER A 102 -10.27 2.46 9.57
N TRP A 103 -11.47 1.96 9.91
CA TRP A 103 -12.73 2.48 9.37
C TRP A 103 -12.91 3.98 9.66
N ILE A 104 -12.58 4.46 10.86
CA ILE A 104 -12.61 5.90 11.21
C ILE A 104 -11.61 6.71 10.38
N LYS A 105 -10.40 6.20 10.14
CA LYS A 105 -9.41 6.85 9.25
C LYS A 105 -9.88 6.93 7.79
N ASP A 106 -10.72 5.99 7.37
CA ASP A 106 -11.20 5.83 6.00
C ASP A 106 -12.51 6.59 5.71
N ILE A 107 -13.10 7.30 6.68
CA ILE A 107 -14.34 8.07 6.50
C ILE A 107 -14.12 9.17 5.44
N GLY A 108 -14.83 9.05 4.32
CA GLY A 108 -14.75 9.97 3.19
C GLY A 108 -13.73 9.59 2.11
N GLU A 109 -13.01 8.48 2.28
CA GLU A 109 -12.31 7.84 1.15
C GLU A 109 -13.25 6.86 0.42
N ASP A 110 -12.86 6.51 -0.81
CA ASP A 110 -13.62 5.63 -1.69
C ASP A 110 -13.49 4.15 -1.26
N PRO A 111 -14.56 3.33 -1.34
CA PRO A 111 -14.49 1.92 -0.98
C PRO A 111 -13.50 1.09 -1.82
N ASN A 112 -13.10 1.55 -3.01
CA ASN A 112 -12.18 0.84 -3.89
C ASN A 112 -10.70 1.26 -3.76
N TYR A 113 -10.39 2.45 -3.23
CA TYR A 113 -9.00 2.92 -3.08
C TYR A 113 -8.73 3.64 -1.75
N ARG A 114 -7.47 3.65 -1.33
CA ARG A 114 -7.04 4.32 -0.10
C ARG A 114 -5.78 5.16 -0.34
N THR A 115 -5.69 6.33 0.28
CA THR A 115 -4.52 7.22 0.16
C THR A 115 -3.46 6.85 1.20
N TYR A 116 -2.35 6.26 0.75
CA TYR A 116 -1.24 5.85 1.61
C TYR A 116 -0.17 6.95 1.67
N LYS A 117 0.00 7.56 2.84
CA LYS A 117 0.78 8.82 2.97
C LYS A 117 2.28 8.58 2.84
N SER A 118 2.77 7.43 3.28
CA SER A 118 4.19 7.06 3.19
C SER A 118 4.61 6.81 1.74
N TYR A 119 3.70 6.23 0.94
CA TYR A 119 3.90 5.94 -0.48
C TYR A 119 3.57 7.12 -1.41
N ALA A 120 2.94 8.18 -0.88
CA ALA A 120 2.47 9.36 -1.62
C ALA A 120 1.47 9.09 -2.76
N ILE A 121 0.79 7.93 -2.74
CA ILE A 121 -0.14 7.49 -3.80
C ILE A 121 -1.45 6.92 -3.25
N ARG A 122 -2.44 6.77 -4.14
CA ARG A 122 -3.62 5.94 -3.92
C ARG A 122 -3.32 4.49 -4.33
N ILE A 123 -3.70 3.54 -3.49
CA ILE A 123 -3.53 2.11 -3.74
C ILE A 123 -4.93 1.46 -3.68
N PRO A 124 -5.31 0.61 -4.66
CA PRO A 124 -6.61 -0.05 -4.66
C PRO A 124 -6.71 -1.09 -3.52
N ARG A 125 -7.87 -1.16 -2.84
CA ARG A 125 -8.04 -1.93 -1.60
C ARG A 125 -8.10 -3.45 -1.80
N ASN A 126 -8.47 -3.92 -2.99
CA ASN A 126 -8.83 -5.32 -3.26
C ASN A 126 -7.63 -6.21 -3.63
N PHE A 127 -6.42 -5.83 -3.25
CA PHE A 127 -5.17 -6.57 -3.52
C PHE A 127 -4.29 -6.57 -2.27
N SER A 128 -3.64 -7.70 -1.99
CA SER A 128 -2.75 -7.89 -0.85
C SER A 128 -1.27 -8.04 -1.22
N ILE A 129 -0.99 -8.30 -2.50
CA ILE A 129 0.33 -8.55 -3.05
C ILE A 129 0.71 -7.37 -3.94
N HIS A 130 1.66 -6.58 -3.46
CA HIS A 130 2.12 -5.37 -4.14
C HIS A 130 3.59 -5.49 -4.53
N GLY A 131 3.95 -4.81 -5.60
CA GLY A 131 5.31 -4.77 -6.12
C GLY A 131 5.60 -3.46 -6.81
N ILE A 132 6.80 -3.37 -7.36
CA ILE A 132 7.27 -2.24 -8.16
C ILE A 132 7.80 -2.73 -9.50
N ASP A 133 8.01 -1.82 -10.42
CA ASP A 133 8.90 -2.05 -11.54
C ASP A 133 9.94 -0.94 -11.62
N VAL A 134 11.15 -1.31 -12.06
CA VAL A 134 12.34 -0.46 -11.94
C VAL A 134 13.28 -0.59 -13.11
N SER A 135 13.94 0.51 -13.42
CA SER A 135 15.00 0.63 -14.42
C SER A 135 16.12 1.54 -13.90
N SER A 136 17.07 1.85 -14.76
CA SER A 136 18.08 2.87 -14.54
C SER A 136 17.52 4.26 -14.16
N TYR A 137 16.27 4.59 -14.49
CA TYR A 137 15.61 5.83 -14.04
C TYR A 137 15.44 5.92 -12.51
N GLN A 138 15.32 4.78 -11.81
CA GLN A 138 15.28 4.74 -10.34
C GLN A 138 16.67 4.75 -9.69
N GLY A 139 17.73 4.56 -10.47
CA GLY A 139 19.12 4.65 -10.03
C GLY A 139 19.52 3.57 -9.02
N LYS A 140 20.36 3.97 -8.04
CA LYS A 140 20.95 3.05 -7.05
C LYS A 140 19.97 2.75 -5.91
N ILE A 141 19.20 1.68 -6.06
CA ILE A 141 18.22 1.22 -5.08
C ILE A 141 18.88 0.57 -3.84
N ASP A 142 18.33 0.85 -2.66
CA ASP A 142 18.58 0.15 -1.39
C ASP A 142 17.43 -0.83 -1.10
N TRP A 143 17.59 -2.05 -1.63
CA TRP A 143 16.58 -3.10 -1.57
C TRP A 143 16.19 -3.54 -0.15
N LYS A 144 17.07 -3.37 0.85
CA LYS A 144 16.75 -3.66 2.26
C LYS A 144 15.75 -2.65 2.81
N LYS A 145 15.90 -1.37 2.46
CA LYS A 145 14.93 -0.32 2.82
C LYS A 145 13.60 -0.50 2.07
N VAL A 146 13.65 -0.89 0.80
CA VAL A 146 12.45 -1.21 -0.01
C VAL A 146 11.63 -2.33 0.65
N LYS A 147 12.29 -3.43 1.08
CA LYS A 147 11.61 -4.52 1.80
C LYS A 147 11.05 -4.11 3.16
N ALA A 148 11.78 -3.27 3.90
CA ALA A 148 11.39 -2.84 5.24
C ALA A 148 10.25 -1.81 5.26
N MET A 149 9.96 -1.14 4.14
CA MET A 149 8.89 -0.15 4.07
C MET A 149 7.50 -0.81 4.05
N LYS A 150 6.64 -0.39 4.98
CA LYS A 150 5.29 -0.90 5.16
C LYS A 150 4.34 0.17 5.71
N GLU A 151 3.11 0.23 5.21
CA GLU A 151 1.99 1.00 5.80
C GLU A 151 0.75 0.09 5.88
N ASP A 152 0.27 -0.16 7.11
CA ASP A 152 -0.77 -1.16 7.44
C ASP A 152 -0.50 -2.57 6.83
N SER A 153 -1.14 -2.95 5.72
CA SER A 153 -0.88 -4.20 5.00
C SER A 153 0.06 -4.05 3.80
N VAL A 154 0.18 -2.84 3.24
CA VAL A 154 0.95 -2.57 2.02
C VAL A 154 2.44 -2.64 2.34
N HIS A 155 3.17 -3.43 1.55
CA HIS A 155 4.63 -3.55 1.56
C HIS A 155 5.08 -4.15 0.21
N VAL A 156 6.35 -3.98 -0.17
CA VAL A 156 6.86 -4.51 -1.44
C VAL A 156 7.19 -6.00 -1.30
N THR A 157 6.59 -6.81 -2.18
CA THR A 157 6.74 -8.28 -2.21
C THR A 157 7.46 -8.77 -3.45
N PHE A 158 7.23 -8.12 -4.60
CA PHE A 158 7.88 -8.43 -5.87
C PHE A 158 8.44 -7.18 -6.58
N ALA A 159 9.34 -7.40 -7.54
CA ALA A 159 9.83 -6.36 -8.43
C ALA A 159 10.01 -6.87 -9.87
N PHE A 160 9.53 -6.12 -10.86
CA PHE A 160 9.97 -6.28 -12.24
C PHE A 160 11.17 -5.36 -12.52
N ILE A 161 12.21 -5.88 -13.20
CA ILE A 161 13.49 -5.19 -13.33
C ILE A 161 13.87 -5.13 -14.81
N LYS A 162 14.08 -3.92 -15.35
CA LYS A 162 14.47 -3.73 -16.76
C LYS A 162 15.80 -4.42 -16.99
N ALA A 163 15.83 -5.38 -17.91
CA ALA A 163 17.06 -6.06 -18.30
C ALA A 163 17.63 -5.50 -19.59
N THR A 164 16.77 -5.38 -20.62
CA THR A 164 17.19 -5.09 -21.99
C THR A 164 16.16 -4.26 -22.74
N GLU A 165 16.63 -3.62 -23.82
CA GLU A 165 15.81 -2.88 -24.77
C GLU A 165 16.32 -3.13 -26.20
N GLY A 166 15.43 -3.55 -27.08
CA GLY A 166 15.78 -3.88 -28.46
C GLY A 166 16.80 -5.02 -28.57
N ILE A 167 17.89 -4.80 -29.32
CA ILE A 167 18.86 -5.85 -29.69
C ILE A 167 20.28 -5.59 -29.15
N SER A 168 20.46 -4.56 -28.33
CA SER A 168 21.80 -4.06 -27.98
C SER A 168 21.90 -3.22 -26.70
N SER A 169 20.78 -2.78 -26.09
CA SER A 169 20.81 -1.97 -24.87
C SER A 169 20.53 -2.85 -23.65
N VAL A 170 21.49 -2.94 -22.72
CA VAL A 170 21.31 -3.54 -21.39
C VAL A 170 21.09 -2.41 -20.39
N ASP A 171 20.14 -2.54 -19.47
CA ASP A 171 19.97 -1.53 -18.44
C ASP A 171 21.18 -1.53 -17.47
N PRO A 172 21.86 -0.39 -17.25
CA PRO A 172 23.10 -0.34 -16.49
C PRO A 172 22.93 -0.68 -14.99
N TYR A 173 21.71 -0.70 -14.46
CA TYR A 173 21.42 -1.15 -13.10
C TYR A 173 20.90 -2.59 -13.02
N PHE A 174 20.60 -3.26 -14.14
CA PHE A 174 20.00 -4.61 -14.16
C PHE A 174 20.77 -5.61 -13.28
N GLN A 175 22.05 -5.86 -13.57
CA GLN A 175 22.86 -6.85 -12.83
C GLN A 175 22.99 -6.54 -11.33
N ARG A 176 22.87 -5.26 -10.94
CA ARG A 176 22.85 -4.87 -9.53
C ARG A 176 21.49 -5.22 -8.91
N ASN A 177 20.40 -4.80 -9.54
CA ASN A 177 19.06 -4.98 -9.00
C ASN A 177 18.65 -6.46 -8.99
N TRP A 178 18.91 -7.19 -10.08
CA TRP A 178 18.69 -8.64 -10.20
C TRP A 178 19.39 -9.44 -9.10
N ARG A 179 20.57 -9.01 -8.67
CA ARG A 179 21.37 -9.70 -7.64
C ARG A 179 21.08 -9.25 -6.21
N GLU A 180 20.68 -8.00 -5.98
CA GLU A 180 20.47 -7.47 -4.62
C GLU A 180 19.00 -7.48 -4.16
N ALA A 181 18.02 -7.55 -5.07
CA ALA A 181 16.60 -7.64 -4.71
C ALA A 181 16.20 -9.02 -4.13
N PRO A 182 16.60 -10.19 -4.70
CA PRO A 182 16.31 -11.49 -4.10
C PRO A 182 16.95 -11.66 -2.71
N LYS A 183 18.16 -11.12 -2.50
CA LYS A 183 18.83 -11.09 -1.18
C LYS A 183 18.08 -10.27 -0.12
N ALA A 184 17.17 -9.39 -0.52
CA ALA A 184 16.27 -8.67 0.38
C ALA A 184 14.92 -9.38 0.56
N GLY A 185 14.72 -10.58 -0.02
CA GLY A 185 13.44 -11.30 0.00
C GLY A 185 12.38 -10.65 -0.87
N ILE A 186 12.77 -10.02 -1.99
CA ILE A 186 11.87 -9.53 -3.04
C ILE A 186 11.89 -10.54 -4.19
N VAL A 187 10.71 -11.06 -4.56
CA VAL A 187 10.58 -11.96 -5.72
C VAL A 187 10.75 -11.17 -7.00
N CYS A 188 11.59 -11.63 -7.92
CA CYS A 188 12.04 -10.83 -9.06
C CYS A 188 11.57 -11.41 -10.41
N GLY A 189 11.24 -10.54 -11.35
CA GLY A 189 11.04 -10.88 -12.76
C GLY A 189 11.77 -9.88 -13.64
N ALA A 190 12.35 -10.32 -14.75
CA ALA A 190 13.06 -9.42 -15.67
C ALA A 190 12.15 -9.00 -16.81
N TYR A 191 12.27 -7.75 -17.29
CA TYR A 191 11.52 -7.26 -18.44
C TYR A 191 12.39 -6.78 -19.60
N HIS A 192 11.82 -6.91 -20.80
CA HIS A 192 12.39 -6.49 -22.06
C HIS A 192 11.54 -5.40 -22.72
N TYR A 193 12.09 -4.19 -22.88
CA TYR A 193 11.43 -3.10 -23.61
C TYR A 193 11.52 -3.35 -25.12
N PHE A 194 10.38 -3.69 -25.71
CA PHE A 194 10.27 -4.15 -27.09
C PHE A 194 10.22 -2.99 -28.08
N ILE A 195 10.94 -3.15 -29.19
CA ILE A 195 10.99 -2.18 -30.29
C ILE A 195 10.43 -2.87 -31.55
N PRO A 196 9.14 -2.66 -31.92
CA PRO A 196 8.47 -3.37 -33.03
C PRO A 196 9.15 -3.29 -34.40
N ARG A 197 9.97 -2.25 -34.65
CA ARG A 197 10.76 -2.09 -35.87
C ARG A 197 12.06 -2.92 -35.91
N LYS A 198 12.36 -3.67 -34.84
CA LYS A 198 13.48 -4.62 -34.74
C LYS A 198 12.94 -6.05 -34.72
N SER A 199 13.74 -7.02 -35.17
CA SER A 199 13.29 -8.42 -35.21
C SER A 199 13.08 -9.00 -33.80
N GLY A 200 11.88 -9.49 -33.52
CA GLY A 200 11.49 -10.03 -32.21
C GLY A 200 12.28 -11.27 -31.81
N LEU A 201 12.66 -12.12 -32.76
CA LEU A 201 13.55 -13.25 -32.52
C LEU A 201 14.93 -12.81 -32.02
N TRP A 202 15.49 -11.71 -32.57
CA TRP A 202 16.77 -11.17 -32.11
C TRP A 202 16.65 -10.47 -30.76
N GLN A 203 15.55 -9.78 -30.51
CA GLN A 203 15.22 -9.16 -29.22
C GLN A 203 15.11 -10.23 -28.11
N ALA A 204 14.41 -11.34 -28.36
CA ALA A 204 14.30 -12.46 -27.41
C ALA A 204 15.62 -13.18 -27.15
N ARG A 205 16.45 -13.38 -28.19
CA ARG A 205 17.82 -13.94 -28.02
C ARG A 205 18.68 -13.05 -27.12
N PHE A 206 18.66 -11.73 -27.35
CA PHE A 206 19.45 -10.77 -26.59
C PHE A 206 18.98 -10.66 -25.12
N PHE A 207 17.67 -10.70 -24.89
CA PHE A 207 17.07 -10.77 -23.55
C PHE A 207 17.54 -12.03 -22.78
N LEU A 208 17.40 -13.21 -23.38
CA LEU A 208 17.80 -14.49 -22.76
C LEU A 208 19.32 -14.72 -22.70
N GLN A 209 20.12 -13.96 -23.46
CA GLN A 209 21.57 -13.91 -23.27
C GLN A 209 21.95 -13.04 -22.05
N THR A 210 21.12 -12.06 -21.71
CA THR A 210 21.34 -11.11 -20.61
C THR A 210 20.79 -11.61 -19.27
N VAL A 211 19.65 -12.31 -19.30
CA VAL A 211 18.95 -12.82 -18.11
C VAL A 211 19.06 -14.34 -18.03
N LYS A 212 19.49 -14.84 -16.87
CA LYS A 212 19.22 -16.21 -16.45
C LYS A 212 18.08 -16.17 -15.46
N PHE A 213 17.06 -16.99 -15.71
CA PHE A 213 15.92 -17.21 -14.82
C PHE A 213 16.15 -18.49 -14.04
N GLU A 214 15.79 -18.49 -12.76
CA GLU A 214 15.99 -19.60 -11.82
C GLU A 214 14.65 -19.98 -11.13
N GLU A 215 14.63 -21.08 -10.37
CA GLU A 215 13.42 -21.50 -9.66
C GLU A 215 12.97 -20.40 -8.68
N GLY A 216 11.68 -20.07 -8.67
CA GLY A 216 11.12 -19.02 -7.81
C GLY A 216 11.16 -17.60 -8.40
N ASP A 217 11.79 -17.37 -9.56
CA ASP A 217 11.63 -16.12 -10.31
C ASP A 217 10.19 -15.98 -10.86
N LEU A 218 9.76 -14.74 -11.10
CA LEU A 218 8.59 -14.44 -11.91
C LEU A 218 8.88 -14.69 -13.40
N PRO A 219 7.86 -15.07 -14.20
CA PRO A 219 8.04 -15.30 -15.63
C PRO A 219 8.63 -14.09 -16.37
N PRO A 220 9.35 -14.30 -17.50
CA PRO A 220 9.92 -13.22 -18.28
C PRO A 220 8.83 -12.26 -18.77
N VAL A 221 9.07 -10.96 -18.74
CA VAL A 221 8.12 -9.96 -19.26
C VAL A 221 8.58 -9.43 -20.61
N ILE A 222 7.67 -9.33 -21.57
CA ILE A 222 7.80 -8.43 -22.72
C ILE A 222 6.93 -7.19 -22.53
N ASP A 223 7.57 -6.03 -22.62
CA ASP A 223 6.98 -4.71 -22.46
C ASP A 223 6.80 -4.08 -23.85
N VAL A 224 5.56 -3.76 -24.24
CA VAL A 224 5.22 -3.22 -25.56
C VAL A 224 4.16 -2.11 -25.47
N GLU A 225 4.61 -0.88 -25.75
CA GLU A 225 3.82 0.36 -25.56
C GLU A 225 3.51 1.13 -26.86
N ASP A 226 4.28 0.92 -27.93
CA ASP A 226 4.12 1.63 -29.20
C ASP A 226 4.20 0.71 -30.44
N LEU A 227 3.94 1.29 -31.63
CA LEU A 227 4.11 0.61 -32.92
C LEU A 227 5.48 0.86 -33.57
N SER A 228 6.28 1.79 -33.05
CA SER A 228 7.59 2.21 -33.58
C SER A 228 7.61 2.54 -35.09
N GLY A 229 6.48 3.03 -35.62
CA GLY A 229 6.28 3.35 -37.04
C GLY A 229 5.86 2.16 -37.93
N GLN A 230 5.65 0.97 -37.36
CA GLN A 230 5.22 -0.25 -38.07
C GLN A 230 3.69 -0.35 -38.14
N SER A 231 3.17 -1.22 -39.02
CA SER A 231 1.75 -1.61 -38.93
C SER A 231 1.50 -2.50 -37.70
N PRO A 232 0.27 -2.53 -37.16
CA PRO A 232 -0.08 -3.43 -36.06
C PRO A 232 0.18 -4.91 -36.37
N GLU A 233 0.00 -5.34 -37.61
CA GLU A 233 0.22 -6.71 -38.08
C GLU A 233 1.71 -7.06 -38.00
N LYS A 234 2.58 -6.15 -38.43
CA LYS A 234 4.04 -6.33 -38.36
C LYS A 234 4.52 -6.31 -36.91
N MET A 235 3.99 -5.41 -36.07
CA MET A 235 4.25 -5.41 -34.63
C MET A 235 3.84 -6.75 -33.99
N ARG A 236 2.62 -7.23 -34.26
CA ARG A 236 2.12 -8.52 -33.74
C ARG A 236 2.93 -9.72 -34.24
N ALA A 237 3.42 -9.70 -35.47
CA ALA A 237 4.28 -10.76 -36.00
C ALA A 237 5.62 -10.85 -35.23
N GLU A 238 6.33 -9.72 -35.09
CA GLU A 238 7.60 -9.70 -34.34
C GLU A 238 7.38 -10.01 -32.84
N LEU A 239 6.29 -9.52 -32.24
CA LEU A 239 5.90 -9.83 -30.86
C LEU A 239 5.63 -11.33 -30.69
N SER A 240 4.95 -11.96 -31.64
CA SER A 240 4.71 -13.41 -31.66
C SER A 240 6.01 -14.20 -31.74
N ASP A 241 6.97 -13.75 -32.55
CA ASP A 241 8.27 -14.43 -32.70
C ASP A 241 9.17 -14.25 -31.48
N PHE A 242 9.09 -13.10 -30.78
CA PHE A 242 9.71 -12.92 -29.47
C PHE A 242 9.12 -13.91 -28.45
N ILE A 243 7.80 -13.87 -28.26
CA ILE A 243 7.08 -14.65 -27.26
C ILE A 243 7.31 -16.15 -27.46
N ARG A 244 7.17 -16.64 -28.70
CA ARG A 244 7.39 -18.05 -29.05
C ARG A 244 8.84 -18.49 -28.85
N HIS A 245 9.82 -17.58 -29.01
CA HIS A 245 11.21 -17.89 -28.70
C HIS A 245 11.48 -17.97 -27.20
N VAL A 246 10.87 -17.08 -26.41
CA VAL A 246 10.99 -17.08 -24.94
C VAL A 246 10.34 -18.33 -24.34
N GLU A 247 9.07 -18.60 -24.64
CA GLU A 247 8.37 -19.79 -24.11
C GLU A 247 9.09 -21.10 -24.48
N LYS A 248 9.61 -21.22 -25.71
CA LYS A 248 10.43 -22.36 -26.15
C LYS A 248 11.76 -22.50 -25.41
N LYS A 249 12.27 -21.44 -24.77
CA LYS A 249 13.59 -21.42 -24.11
C LYS A 249 13.53 -21.46 -22.58
N THR A 250 12.46 -20.95 -21.98
CA THR A 250 12.26 -20.95 -20.52
C THR A 250 11.25 -22.00 -20.06
N GLY A 251 10.48 -22.60 -20.96
CA GLY A 251 9.39 -23.53 -20.62
C GLY A 251 8.15 -22.85 -20.02
N VAL A 252 8.19 -21.53 -19.80
CA VAL A 252 7.11 -20.76 -19.20
C VAL A 252 6.62 -19.65 -20.13
N LYS A 253 5.32 -19.37 -20.06
CA LYS A 253 4.69 -18.28 -20.82
C LYS A 253 5.20 -16.93 -20.31
N PRO A 254 5.76 -16.06 -21.18
CA PRO A 254 6.09 -14.71 -20.76
C PRO A 254 4.83 -13.90 -20.46
N ILE A 255 4.95 -12.96 -19.53
CA ILE A 255 3.94 -11.94 -19.26
C ILE A 255 4.05 -10.86 -20.35
N ILE A 256 2.92 -10.39 -20.86
CA ILE A 256 2.86 -9.22 -21.75
C ILE A 256 2.49 -8.01 -20.90
N TYR A 257 3.34 -6.98 -20.87
CA TYR A 257 3.02 -5.66 -20.35
C TYR A 257 2.59 -4.72 -21.48
N SER A 258 1.58 -3.89 -21.23
CA SER A 258 1.15 -2.84 -22.14
C SER A 258 0.29 -1.76 -21.46
N GLY A 259 0.32 -0.55 -21.98
CA GLY A 259 -0.69 0.48 -21.66
C GLY A 259 -2.11 0.06 -22.05
N LEU A 260 -3.11 0.37 -21.22
CA LEU A 260 -4.50 -0.09 -21.43
C LEU A 260 -5.08 0.27 -22.80
N VAL A 261 -4.72 1.43 -23.36
CA VAL A 261 -5.18 1.89 -24.68
C VAL A 261 -4.55 1.03 -25.77
N PHE A 262 -3.21 0.96 -25.82
CA PHE A 262 -2.47 0.13 -26.77
C PHE A 262 -2.91 -1.34 -26.76
N TYR A 263 -3.14 -1.91 -25.57
CA TYR A 263 -3.69 -3.26 -25.43
C TYR A 263 -5.05 -3.42 -26.13
N LYS A 264 -5.99 -2.50 -25.91
CA LYS A 264 -7.33 -2.54 -26.52
C LYS A 264 -7.29 -2.41 -28.03
N ASP A 265 -6.41 -1.54 -28.53
CA ASP A 265 -6.39 -1.16 -29.94
C ASP A 265 -5.60 -2.15 -30.81
N TYR A 266 -4.58 -2.83 -30.26
CA TYR A 266 -3.65 -3.64 -31.06
C TYR A 266 -3.37 -5.06 -30.58
N LEU A 267 -3.62 -5.42 -29.30
CA LEU A 267 -3.21 -6.71 -28.71
C LEU A 267 -4.36 -7.64 -28.31
N LYS A 268 -5.49 -7.08 -27.87
CA LYS A 268 -6.67 -7.81 -27.42
C LYS A 268 -7.19 -8.76 -28.51
N GLY A 269 -7.44 -10.02 -28.15
CA GLY A 269 -7.89 -11.07 -29.09
C GLY A 269 -6.76 -11.75 -29.87
N HIS A 270 -5.52 -11.27 -29.78
CA HIS A 270 -4.35 -11.90 -30.42
C HIS A 270 -3.48 -12.69 -29.42
N PHE A 271 -3.42 -12.28 -28.16
CA PHE A 271 -2.53 -12.86 -27.15
C PHE A 271 -3.24 -13.28 -25.85
N ASP A 272 -4.56 -13.47 -25.89
CA ASP A 272 -5.40 -13.76 -24.71
C ASP A 272 -5.07 -15.09 -23.97
N GLY A 273 -4.14 -15.88 -24.52
CA GLY A 273 -3.59 -17.10 -23.92
C GLY A 273 -2.30 -16.92 -23.09
N TYR A 274 -1.81 -15.69 -22.91
CA TYR A 274 -0.64 -15.33 -22.11
C TYR A 274 -1.03 -14.53 -20.86
N PRO A 275 -0.23 -14.56 -19.77
CA PRO A 275 -0.39 -13.63 -18.66
C PRO A 275 -0.24 -12.17 -19.12
N LEU A 276 -1.03 -11.28 -18.52
CA LEU A 276 -1.17 -9.90 -18.94
C LEU A 276 -1.02 -8.93 -17.76
N TRP A 277 -0.13 -7.96 -17.94
CA TRP A 277 0.15 -6.85 -17.04
C TRP A 277 -0.29 -5.55 -17.74
N ILE A 278 -1.14 -4.74 -17.11
CA ILE A 278 -1.66 -3.50 -17.73
C ILE A 278 -1.30 -2.26 -16.93
N ALA A 279 -0.83 -1.22 -17.63
CA ALA A 279 -0.73 0.13 -17.09
C ALA A 279 -2.05 0.91 -17.25
N HIS A 280 -2.55 1.44 -16.12
CA HIS A 280 -3.79 2.24 -16.06
C HIS A 280 -3.81 3.08 -14.76
N TYR A 281 -3.25 4.28 -14.81
CA TYR A 281 -2.86 5.02 -13.60
C TYR A 281 -4.00 5.82 -12.92
N TYR A 282 -3.93 5.89 -11.59
CA TYR A 282 -4.78 6.73 -10.70
C TYR A 282 -6.28 6.41 -10.72
N GLN A 283 -6.66 5.20 -11.15
CA GLN A 283 -8.05 4.78 -11.26
C GLN A 283 -8.41 3.84 -10.10
N ALA A 284 -9.68 3.85 -9.70
CA ALA A 284 -10.22 2.97 -8.65
C ALA A 284 -10.13 1.48 -9.04
N GLU A 285 -10.33 1.21 -10.33
CA GLU A 285 -10.43 -0.14 -10.91
C GLU A 285 -9.76 -0.15 -12.29
N LEU A 286 -9.23 -1.30 -12.70
CA LEU A 286 -8.69 -1.51 -14.04
C LEU A 286 -9.82 -1.67 -15.08
N LYS A 287 -10.01 -0.64 -15.92
CA LYS A 287 -11.06 -0.56 -16.96
C LYS A 287 -10.73 -1.38 -18.23
N ALA A 288 -10.19 -2.57 -18.04
CA ALA A 288 -9.86 -3.53 -19.11
C ALA A 288 -11.10 -4.23 -19.71
N GLY A 289 -12.20 -4.31 -18.95
CA GLY A 289 -13.41 -5.03 -19.33
C GLY A 289 -13.53 -6.37 -18.59
N LYS A 290 -14.77 -6.82 -18.34
CA LYS A 290 -15.08 -7.93 -17.44
C LYS A 290 -14.45 -9.28 -17.85
N THR A 291 -14.21 -9.48 -19.15
CA THR A 291 -13.65 -10.72 -19.70
C THR A 291 -12.12 -10.75 -19.76
N THR A 292 -11.43 -9.62 -19.55
CA THR A 292 -9.97 -9.54 -19.73
C THR A 292 -9.22 -10.20 -18.56
N LYS A 293 -8.47 -11.27 -18.88
CA LYS A 293 -7.71 -12.08 -17.92
C LYS A 293 -6.33 -11.49 -17.63
N TRP A 294 -6.30 -10.32 -16.99
CA TRP A 294 -5.08 -9.71 -16.46
C TRP A 294 -4.68 -10.29 -15.09
N GLN A 295 -3.39 -10.24 -14.75
CA GLN A 295 -2.79 -10.72 -13.49
C GLN A 295 -2.01 -9.64 -12.74
N PHE A 296 -1.44 -8.65 -13.44
CA PHE A 296 -0.79 -7.49 -12.81
C PHE A 296 -1.43 -6.18 -13.30
N TRP A 297 -1.46 -5.17 -12.43
CA TRP A 297 -1.92 -3.82 -12.75
C TRP A 297 -0.96 -2.79 -12.17
N GLN A 298 -0.29 -2.05 -13.06
CA GLN A 298 0.48 -0.85 -12.73
C GLN A 298 -0.50 0.31 -12.60
N HIS A 299 -0.73 0.75 -11.37
CA HIS A 299 -1.79 1.71 -11.03
C HIS A 299 -1.24 3.10 -10.66
N SER A 300 0.09 3.25 -10.59
CA SER A 300 0.75 4.53 -10.38
C SER A 300 2.19 4.51 -10.89
N ASP A 301 2.66 5.66 -11.36
CA ASP A 301 4.02 6.00 -11.86
C ASP A 301 4.87 6.76 -10.81
N ARG A 302 4.25 7.15 -9.69
CA ARG A 302 4.71 8.25 -8.84
C ARG A 302 4.87 7.89 -7.36
N ALA A 303 4.97 6.59 -7.04
CA ALA A 303 5.15 6.16 -5.66
C ALA A 303 6.49 6.65 -5.11
N ARG A 304 6.52 6.99 -3.83
CA ARG A 304 7.76 7.22 -3.08
C ARG A 304 8.04 6.00 -2.22
N ILE A 305 9.25 5.43 -2.32
CA ILE A 305 9.65 4.27 -1.52
C ILE A 305 10.99 4.54 -0.84
N THR A 306 11.04 4.32 0.46
CA THR A 306 12.26 4.41 1.26
C THR A 306 13.33 3.46 0.70
N GLY A 307 14.43 4.03 0.21
CA GLY A 307 15.48 3.28 -0.49
C GLY A 307 15.54 3.55 -2.01
N ILE A 308 14.61 4.31 -2.56
CA ILE A 308 14.62 4.83 -3.93
C ILE A 308 14.59 6.36 -3.87
N SER A 309 15.52 7.03 -4.56
CA SER A 309 15.63 8.51 -4.53
C SER A 309 14.63 9.19 -5.48
N HIS A 310 14.24 8.49 -6.54
CA HIS A 310 13.27 8.92 -7.53
C HIS A 310 11.87 8.41 -7.18
N VAL A 311 10.87 8.81 -7.96
CA VAL A 311 9.58 8.10 -7.94
C VAL A 311 9.69 6.75 -8.64
N VAL A 312 8.78 5.84 -8.30
CA VAL A 312 8.74 4.49 -8.84
C VAL A 312 7.32 4.07 -9.17
N ASP A 313 7.23 3.22 -10.18
CA ASP A 313 6.03 2.57 -10.66
C ASP A 313 5.56 1.50 -9.65
N PHE A 314 4.24 1.42 -9.43
CA PHE A 314 3.65 0.64 -8.35
C PHE A 314 2.52 -0.26 -8.83
N ASN A 315 2.61 -1.53 -8.44
CA ASN A 315 1.87 -2.63 -9.00
C ASN A 315 1.05 -3.39 -7.96
N ALA A 316 -0.11 -3.87 -8.38
CA ALA A 316 -0.92 -4.85 -7.66
C ALA A 316 -1.00 -6.16 -8.45
N PHE A 317 -0.84 -7.29 -7.78
CA PHE A 317 -1.09 -8.63 -8.33
C PHE A 317 -2.52 -9.10 -8.00
N LYS A 318 -3.18 -9.69 -8.99
CA LYS A 318 -4.57 -10.17 -8.92
C LYS A 318 -4.62 -11.65 -8.54
N GLY A 319 -4.44 -11.89 -7.24
CA GLY A 319 -4.60 -13.22 -6.65
C GLY A 319 -4.20 -13.22 -5.18
N ASP A 320 -4.25 -14.39 -4.57
CA ASP A 320 -3.70 -14.65 -3.24
C ASP A 320 -2.24 -15.14 -3.31
N SER A 321 -1.66 -15.47 -2.16
CA SER A 321 -0.28 -15.98 -2.08
C SER A 321 -0.08 -17.33 -2.77
N LEU A 322 -1.12 -18.16 -2.86
CA LEU A 322 -1.06 -19.43 -3.57
C LEU A 322 -1.01 -19.20 -5.09
N THR A 323 -1.92 -18.37 -5.61
CA THR A 323 -1.96 -17.97 -7.03
C THR A 323 -0.64 -17.30 -7.44
N PHE A 324 -0.04 -16.49 -6.56
CA PHE A 324 1.27 -15.88 -6.80
C PHE A 324 2.40 -16.91 -6.83
N GLN A 325 2.46 -17.86 -5.88
CA GLN A 325 3.47 -18.92 -5.88
C GLN A 325 3.36 -19.89 -7.07
N GLN A 326 2.14 -20.12 -7.56
CA GLN A 326 1.88 -20.90 -8.78
C GLN A 326 2.35 -20.21 -10.07
N MET A 327 2.51 -18.88 -10.07
CA MET A 327 3.04 -18.14 -11.21
C MET A 327 4.57 -18.20 -11.31
N LEU A 328 5.27 -18.44 -10.20
CA LEU A 328 6.74 -18.48 -10.18
C LEU A 328 7.26 -19.69 -10.96
N ILE A 329 8.45 -19.56 -11.54
CA ILE A 329 9.17 -20.62 -12.26
C ILE A 329 9.41 -21.82 -11.32
N LYS A 330 9.49 -23.01 -11.92
CA LYS A 330 9.52 -24.35 -11.32
C LYS A 330 10.59 -25.20 -12.02
#